data_AF-A0A6J5IP63-F1
#
_entry.id   AF-A0A6J5IP63-F1
#
_cell.length_a   1.000
_cell.length_b   1.000
_cell.length_c   1.000
_cell.angle_alpha   90.00
_cell.angle_beta   90.00
_cell.angle_gamma   90.00
#
_symmetry.space_group_name_H-M   'P 1'
#
loop_
_entity.id
_entity.type
_entity.pdbx_description
1 polymer ?
#
loop_
_entity_poly.entity_id
_entity_poly.type
_entity_poly.pdbx_seq_one_letter_code
_entity_poly.pdbx_strand_id
1 'polypeptide(L)'
;MKKILLVIALLAGLAQMTLPGTAHAQATTAHTLVLYDNPANDPYSKLGLMYSIMLRNLLGHFNTTVDLVPIQNYTSGMIGSHDATFYIGDYYNNPIPTAFLSDVMTAQKTVVWFKYNLWELAWNTAYTFNQTYGFSFQGLAGMNATPSASNPNPGFYDTVSYKNLSMVKYYAYNASTGVISADPDVGLTQIVDATKAQALVTIKNSQSGATAPYVMRSGNLWYFADMPFSYIGPTDRYLVICDILHDILKTNAPVNHRALVRLEDLDAYTTTSSMQKLTNFLYSKKIPFTMATIPLYTDPNGYYNGGVPETIHLAQATGLKSALNYAVAHGGSIVMHGYTHQYDSTPNLQNAVSGSDYEFWFAVQNRPVDEDSVQWAEGRMADGLLEFTTNGYKVVGWAAPQYQMSPAASSATALTFPTTFQRAVYYTATNPQLGTGAANQDFSAGQFFPYIINTDYYGQRIIPENLGSVQYNICNIDPFSCITYTWQQIVTNAQYGLAVRDGFASFFFHPYWLEPDLGLPAYQDFQSLVTGITNLGYTWVDGTTAK
;
A
#
# COMPACT_ATOMS: atom_id res chain seq x y z
N MET A 1 14.46 43.52 -54.47
CA MET A 1 13.68 43.34 -53.23
C MET A 1 13.51 41.85 -52.95
N LYS A 2 14.19 41.36 -51.88
CA LYS A 2 13.87 40.24 -50.95
C LYS A 2 13.12 39.01 -51.52
N LYS A 3 13.58 37.75 -51.45
CA LYS A 3 14.37 36.97 -50.44
C LYS A 3 15.04 35.78 -51.17
N ILE A 4 16.35 35.54 -51.09
CA ILE A 4 17.16 34.86 -50.06
C ILE A 4 16.93 33.33 -49.96
N LEU A 5 18.04 32.61 -50.19
CA LEU A 5 18.33 31.18 -49.98
C LEU A 5 18.00 30.65 -48.57
N LEU A 6 17.87 29.33 -48.44
CA LEU A 6 18.57 28.41 -47.49
C LEU A 6 17.70 27.14 -47.32
N VAL A 7 18.17 25.91 -47.13
CA VAL A 7 19.45 25.18 -47.20
C VAL A 7 19.05 23.70 -47.05
N ILE A 8 19.73 22.83 -47.76
CA ILE A 8 19.66 21.38 -47.62
C ILE A 8 20.30 20.99 -46.28
N ALA A 9 19.54 20.38 -45.38
CA ALA A 9 20.05 19.55 -44.27
C ALA A 9 18.90 18.66 -43.73
N LEU A 10 18.57 17.61 -44.47
CA LEU A 10 17.78 16.50 -43.95
C LEU A 10 18.69 15.28 -43.98
N LEU A 11 19.14 14.81 -42.80
CA LEU A 11 19.67 13.46 -42.48
C LEU A 11 20.70 13.56 -41.34
N ALA A 12 20.22 13.52 -40.09
CA ALA A 12 20.93 12.95 -38.93
C ALA A 12 20.00 13.01 -37.71
N GLY A 13 19.20 11.97 -37.53
CA GLY A 13 18.28 11.83 -36.41
C GLY A 13 17.65 10.45 -36.38
N LEU A 14 18.46 9.41 -36.62
CA LEU A 14 18.07 8.04 -36.30
C LEU A 14 17.97 7.97 -34.77
N ALA A 15 16.77 8.21 -34.25
CA ALA A 15 16.37 7.74 -32.95
C ALA A 15 16.66 6.24 -32.93
N GLN A 16 17.57 5.82 -32.06
CA GLN A 16 17.69 4.42 -31.67
C GLN A 16 16.37 4.06 -31.00
N MET A 17 15.43 3.55 -31.79
CA MET A 17 14.34 2.74 -31.29
C MET A 17 15.00 1.51 -30.68
N THR A 18 15.23 1.55 -29.36
CA THR A 18 15.48 0.35 -28.59
C THR A 18 14.27 -0.55 -28.82
N LEU A 19 14.50 -1.66 -29.52
CA LEU A 19 13.52 -2.74 -29.61
C LEU A 19 13.07 -3.06 -28.18
N PRO A 20 11.76 -3.22 -27.91
CA PRO A 20 11.30 -3.66 -26.60
C PRO A 20 12.02 -4.98 -26.29
N GLY A 21 12.87 -4.96 -25.27
CA GLY A 21 13.52 -6.17 -24.78
C GLY A 21 12.45 -7.21 -24.47
N THR A 22 12.72 -8.47 -24.82
CA THR A 22 11.86 -9.58 -24.43
C THR A 22 11.69 -9.55 -22.92
N ALA A 23 10.44 -9.39 -22.46
CA ALA A 23 10.12 -9.46 -21.04
C ALA A 23 10.57 -10.83 -20.51
N HIS A 24 11.54 -10.82 -19.60
CA HIS A 24 11.97 -12.02 -18.91
C HIS A 24 11.43 -11.96 -17.49
N ALA A 25 10.56 -12.90 -17.12
CA ALA A 25 10.32 -13.19 -15.72
C ALA A 25 11.67 -13.46 -15.05
N GLN A 26 11.85 -12.99 -13.82
CA GLN A 26 13.09 -13.16 -13.08
C GLN A 26 13.39 -14.67 -12.90
N ALA A 27 14.29 -15.19 -13.74
CA ALA A 27 14.52 -16.63 -13.88
C ALA A 27 15.17 -17.26 -12.63
N THR A 28 15.89 -16.46 -11.85
CA THR A 28 16.55 -16.86 -10.61
C THR A 28 16.00 -16.06 -9.44
N THR A 29 15.65 -16.74 -8.35
CA THR A 29 15.24 -16.09 -7.11
C THR A 29 16.39 -15.23 -6.59
N ALA A 30 16.14 -13.94 -6.38
CA ALA A 30 17.14 -13.05 -5.79
C ALA A 30 17.12 -13.17 -4.27
N HIS A 31 18.29 -13.35 -3.67
CA HIS A 31 18.43 -13.34 -2.22
C HIS A 31 18.67 -11.91 -1.75
N THR A 32 17.76 -11.36 -0.95
CA THR A 32 17.82 -9.97 -0.50
C THR A 32 18.00 -9.89 1.01
N LEU A 33 18.84 -8.95 1.42
CA LEU A 33 19.07 -8.61 2.83
C LEU A 33 18.43 -7.26 3.12
N VAL A 34 17.59 -7.17 4.14
CA VAL A 34 17.04 -5.91 4.64
C VAL A 34 17.57 -5.70 6.05
N LEU A 35 18.46 -4.73 6.17
CA LEU A 35 19.03 -4.24 7.42
C LEU A 35 18.18 -3.09 7.95
N TYR A 36 18.01 -3.01 9.26
CA TYR A 36 17.24 -1.92 9.88
C TYR A 36 17.79 -1.46 11.21
N ASP A 37 17.55 -0.20 11.54
CA ASP A 37 17.90 0.33 12.85
C ASP A 37 17.03 -0.32 13.93
N ASN A 38 17.69 -0.71 15.02
CA ASN A 38 17.05 -1.29 16.20
C ASN A 38 17.76 -0.75 17.46
N PRO A 39 17.62 0.54 17.78
CA PRO A 39 18.27 1.11 18.96
C PRO A 39 17.75 0.38 20.22
N ALA A 40 18.60 0.15 21.20
CA ALA A 40 18.20 -0.57 22.40
C ALA A 40 17.40 0.34 23.36
N ASN A 41 16.33 -0.19 23.94
CA ASN A 41 15.56 0.43 25.04
C ASN A 41 14.93 1.80 24.70
N ASP A 42 14.41 1.95 23.49
CA ASP A 42 13.77 3.19 23.01
C ASP A 42 12.31 2.91 22.58
N PRO A 43 11.37 3.86 22.76
CA PRO A 43 10.00 3.69 22.26
C PRO A 43 9.90 3.47 20.74
N TYR A 44 10.93 3.79 19.97
CA TYR A 44 10.99 3.61 18.52
C TYR A 44 11.89 2.45 18.08
N SER A 45 12.39 1.63 19.01
CA SER A 45 13.27 0.48 18.72
C SER A 45 12.77 -0.45 17.61
N LYS A 46 11.45 -0.60 17.47
CA LYS A 46 10.83 -1.50 16.47
C LYS A 46 10.30 -0.78 15.23
N LEU A 47 10.49 0.53 15.10
CA LEU A 47 10.00 1.29 13.95
C LEU A 47 10.73 0.89 12.65
N GLY A 48 12.05 0.72 12.70
CA GLY A 48 12.84 0.21 11.57
C GLY A 48 12.43 -1.19 11.11
N LEU A 49 12.05 -2.06 12.05
CA LEU A 49 11.47 -3.37 11.72
C LEU A 49 10.13 -3.21 10.99
N MET A 50 9.27 -2.27 11.40
CA MET A 50 8.00 -2.03 10.70
C MET A 50 8.21 -1.60 9.24
N TYR A 51 9.11 -0.63 9.00
CA TYR A 51 9.43 -0.22 7.63
C TYR A 51 10.10 -1.33 6.82
N SER A 52 10.88 -2.20 7.47
CA SER A 52 11.46 -3.39 6.83
C SER A 52 10.41 -4.42 6.44
N ILE A 53 9.38 -4.63 7.27
CA ILE A 53 8.23 -5.46 6.93
C ILE A 53 7.52 -4.86 5.70
N MET A 54 7.30 -3.55 5.66
CA MET A 54 6.69 -2.88 4.51
C MET A 54 7.51 -3.05 3.22
N LEU A 55 8.83 -2.89 3.28
CA LEU A 55 9.72 -3.16 2.13
C LEU A 55 9.67 -4.65 1.74
N ARG A 56 9.74 -5.58 2.70
CA ARG A 56 9.63 -7.02 2.45
C ARG A 56 8.32 -7.38 1.74
N ASN A 57 7.22 -6.70 2.06
CA ASN A 57 5.96 -6.92 1.37
C ASN A 57 6.05 -6.49 -0.10
N LEU A 58 6.63 -5.31 -0.38
CA LEU A 58 6.90 -4.88 -1.77
C LEU A 58 7.80 -5.86 -2.52
N LEU A 59 8.85 -6.36 -1.87
CA LEU A 59 9.75 -7.37 -2.44
C LEU A 59 9.02 -8.69 -2.78
N GLY A 60 7.92 -8.99 -2.09
CA GLY A 60 7.04 -10.13 -2.35
C GLY A 60 6.29 -10.08 -3.69
N HIS A 61 6.30 -8.93 -4.39
CA HIS A 61 5.88 -8.87 -5.79
C HIS A 61 6.87 -9.60 -6.72
N PHE A 62 8.15 -9.55 -6.38
CA PHE A 62 9.25 -10.09 -7.17
C PHE A 62 9.60 -11.53 -6.77
N ASN A 63 10.39 -12.23 -7.59
CA ASN A 63 10.92 -13.54 -7.24
C ASN A 63 12.11 -13.37 -6.27
N THR A 64 11.82 -13.07 -5.01
CA THR A 64 12.84 -12.78 -3.98
C THR A 64 12.67 -13.66 -2.75
N THR A 65 13.77 -13.83 -2.02
CA THR A 65 13.77 -14.21 -0.60
C THR A 65 14.35 -13.05 0.19
N VAL A 66 13.89 -12.87 1.44
CA VAL A 66 14.21 -11.68 2.23
C VAL A 66 14.64 -12.08 3.63
N ASP A 67 15.87 -11.71 3.99
CA ASP A 67 16.37 -11.78 5.36
C ASP A 67 16.19 -10.42 6.04
N LEU A 68 15.45 -10.38 7.16
CA LEU A 68 15.29 -9.17 7.97
C LEU A 68 16.26 -9.23 9.16
N VAL A 69 17.26 -8.33 9.19
CA VAL A 69 18.34 -8.38 10.18
C VAL A 69 18.54 -7.00 10.83
N PRO A 70 18.53 -6.87 12.17
CA PRO A 70 18.95 -5.64 12.82
C PRO A 70 20.37 -5.26 12.38
N ILE A 71 20.62 -4.00 12.05
CA ILE A 71 21.93 -3.56 11.54
C ILE A 71 23.09 -3.88 12.50
N GLN A 72 22.83 -3.91 13.81
CA GLN A 72 23.83 -4.25 14.83
C GLN A 72 24.31 -5.71 14.74
N ASN A 73 23.52 -6.59 14.10
CA ASN A 73 23.86 -7.99 13.87
C ASN A 73 24.58 -8.21 12.53
N TYR A 74 24.91 -7.16 11.79
CA TYR A 74 25.65 -7.28 10.54
C TYR A 74 27.06 -7.82 10.78
N THR A 75 27.46 -8.81 9.99
CA THR A 75 28.82 -9.33 9.93
C THR A 75 29.41 -9.16 8.52
N SER A 76 30.72 -8.92 8.42
CA SER A 76 31.40 -8.76 7.13
C SER A 76 31.13 -9.93 6.18
N GLY A 77 30.96 -9.62 4.89
CA GLY A 77 30.62 -10.54 3.82
C GLY A 77 29.12 -10.64 3.53
N MET A 78 28.25 -10.18 4.44
CA MET A 78 26.80 -10.29 4.26
C MET A 78 26.31 -9.59 2.98
N ILE A 79 26.82 -8.40 2.63
CA ILE A 79 26.46 -7.74 1.34
C ILE A 79 26.84 -8.63 0.16
N GLY A 80 28.04 -9.23 0.18
CA GLY A 80 28.54 -10.08 -0.91
C GLY A 80 27.78 -11.40 -1.07
N SER A 81 27.16 -11.90 0.00
CA SER A 81 26.34 -13.13 0.00
C SER A 81 24.91 -12.93 -0.50
N HIS A 82 24.47 -11.69 -0.72
CA HIS A 82 23.14 -11.36 -1.20
C HIS A 82 23.20 -10.67 -2.57
N ASP A 83 22.12 -10.74 -3.34
CA ASP A 83 22.02 -10.08 -4.65
C ASP A 83 21.72 -8.59 -4.53
N ALA A 84 20.95 -8.21 -3.50
CA ALA A 84 20.70 -6.83 -3.11
C ALA A 84 20.62 -6.70 -1.59
N THR A 85 21.18 -5.62 -1.05
CA THR A 85 21.06 -5.23 0.35
C THR A 85 20.33 -3.90 0.45
N PHE A 86 19.32 -3.82 1.31
CA PHE A 86 18.59 -2.61 1.65
C PHE A 86 18.89 -2.25 3.11
N TYR A 87 19.21 -1.00 3.40
CA TYR A 87 19.41 -0.51 4.76
C TYR A 87 18.38 0.59 5.06
N ILE A 88 17.48 0.28 5.99
CA ILE A 88 16.46 1.17 6.55
C ILE A 88 17.11 1.97 7.69
N GLY A 89 17.64 3.14 7.35
CA GLY A 89 18.15 4.13 8.32
C GLY A 89 17.01 5.04 8.80
N ASP A 90 16.17 4.56 9.70
CA ASP A 90 15.02 5.32 10.23
C ASP A 90 15.31 6.01 11.57
N TYR A 91 16.39 5.64 12.27
CA TYR A 91 16.75 6.22 13.55
C TYR A 91 18.02 7.08 13.44
N TYR A 92 17.91 8.35 13.86
CA TYR A 92 19.00 9.31 13.79
C TYR A 92 20.18 8.90 14.68
N ASN A 93 21.38 8.83 14.11
CA ASN A 93 22.63 8.44 14.78
C ASN A 93 22.58 7.03 15.39
N ASN A 94 21.88 6.09 14.75
CA ASN A 94 22.00 4.69 15.15
C ASN A 94 23.39 4.16 14.76
N PRO A 95 24.20 3.63 15.71
CA PRO A 95 25.56 3.21 15.41
C PRO A 95 25.63 2.12 14.34
N ILE A 96 26.39 2.37 13.28
CA ILE A 96 26.58 1.40 12.20
C ILE A 96 27.87 0.59 12.41
N PRO A 97 27.84 -0.76 12.28
CA PRO A 97 29.06 -1.57 12.35
C PRO A 97 30.09 -1.17 11.28
N THR A 98 31.35 -1.03 11.68
CA THR A 98 32.46 -0.73 10.76
C THR A 98 32.57 -1.74 9.62
N ALA A 99 32.21 -2.99 9.87
CA ALA A 99 32.14 -4.04 8.84
C ALA A 99 31.15 -3.68 7.72
N PHE A 100 29.96 -3.16 8.04
CA PHE A 100 28.99 -2.75 7.04
C PHE A 100 29.51 -1.58 6.21
N LEU A 101 30.06 -0.54 6.87
CA LEU A 101 30.64 0.61 6.19
C LEU A 101 31.76 0.22 5.21
N SER A 102 32.64 -0.71 5.63
CA SER A 102 33.74 -1.22 4.80
C SER A 102 33.24 -2.03 3.60
N ASP A 103 32.25 -2.89 3.82
CA ASP A 103 31.67 -3.72 2.76
C ASP A 103 30.90 -2.86 1.75
N VAL A 104 30.19 -1.80 2.18
CA VAL A 104 29.53 -0.86 1.26
C VAL A 104 30.56 -0.25 0.30
N MET A 105 31.70 0.25 0.81
CA MET A 105 32.76 0.88 -0.01
C MET A 105 33.36 -0.02 -1.08
N THR A 106 33.25 -1.34 -0.93
CA THR A 106 33.82 -2.33 -1.85
C THR A 106 32.75 -3.17 -2.57
N ALA A 107 31.48 -2.86 -2.34
CA ALA A 107 30.33 -3.66 -2.78
C ALA A 107 30.29 -3.84 -4.31
N GLN A 108 30.29 -5.11 -4.73
CA GLN A 108 30.03 -5.51 -6.12
C GLN A 108 28.55 -5.82 -6.38
N LYS A 109 27.76 -5.96 -5.31
CA LYS A 109 26.32 -6.22 -5.31
C LYS A 109 25.56 -4.93 -5.00
N THR A 110 24.26 -4.92 -5.28
CA THR A 110 23.43 -3.72 -5.10
C THR A 110 23.28 -3.39 -3.61
N VAL A 111 23.47 -2.11 -3.26
CA VAL A 111 23.19 -1.57 -1.92
C VAL A 111 22.21 -0.41 -2.07
N VAL A 112 21.14 -0.43 -1.29
CA VAL A 112 20.13 0.63 -1.24
C VAL A 112 20.10 1.19 0.18
N TRP A 113 20.34 2.48 0.33
CA TRP A 113 20.41 3.15 1.62
C TRP A 113 19.26 4.15 1.74
N PHE A 114 18.46 4.05 2.80
CA PHE A 114 17.37 4.98 3.07
C PHE A 114 17.74 5.95 4.19
N LYS A 115 17.62 7.25 3.89
CA LYS A 115 17.60 8.38 4.83
C LYS A 115 18.82 8.51 5.75
N TYR A 116 18.72 8.06 7.00
CA TYR A 116 19.68 8.44 8.04
C TYR A 116 20.99 7.65 8.00
N ASN A 117 21.96 8.13 8.77
CA ASN A 117 23.23 7.51 9.10
C ASN A 117 24.24 7.39 7.94
N LEU A 118 23.90 7.85 6.72
CA LEU A 118 24.86 7.89 5.60
C LEU A 118 26.10 8.74 5.93
N TRP A 119 25.97 9.74 6.81
CA TRP A 119 27.11 10.56 7.26
C TRP A 119 28.20 9.75 7.97
N GLU A 120 27.87 8.63 8.63
CA GLU A 120 28.86 7.75 9.27
C GLU A 120 29.80 7.12 8.24
N LEU A 121 29.35 6.98 6.99
CA LEU A 121 30.17 6.59 5.85
C LEU A 121 30.78 7.80 5.15
N ALA A 122 29.94 8.77 4.77
CA ALA A 122 30.30 9.83 3.84
C ALA A 122 31.25 10.89 4.43
N TRP A 123 31.23 11.11 5.74
CA TRP A 123 32.10 12.07 6.42
C TRP A 123 33.29 11.41 7.13
N ASN A 124 33.36 10.09 7.14
CA ASN A 124 34.43 9.36 7.79
C ASN A 124 35.67 9.34 6.90
N THR A 125 36.74 9.99 7.37
CA THR A 125 38.01 10.18 6.63
C THR A 125 38.79 8.88 6.39
N ALA A 126 38.41 7.77 7.02
CA ALA A 126 38.94 6.45 6.69
C ALA A 126 38.46 5.94 5.32
N TYR A 127 37.39 6.53 4.75
CA TYR A 127 36.82 6.12 3.48
C TYR A 127 36.87 7.25 2.44
N THR A 128 37.06 6.88 1.17
CA THR A 128 37.09 7.82 0.04
C THR A 128 35.71 7.95 -0.62
N PHE A 129 34.66 8.20 0.17
CA PHE A 129 33.26 8.14 -0.28
C PHE A 129 32.99 8.97 -1.55
N ASN A 130 33.36 10.25 -1.54
CA ASN A 130 33.14 11.15 -2.67
C ASN A 130 33.88 10.68 -3.93
N GLN A 131 35.11 10.18 -3.80
CA GLN A 131 35.89 9.68 -4.92
C GLN A 131 35.32 8.37 -5.47
N THR A 132 34.79 7.50 -4.61
CA THR A 132 34.22 6.21 -4.99
C THR A 132 32.86 6.39 -5.67
N TYR A 133 31.94 7.15 -5.07
CA TYR A 133 30.56 7.25 -5.56
C TYR A 133 30.27 8.50 -6.38
N GLY A 134 31.14 9.51 -6.40
CA GLY A 134 30.93 10.71 -7.21
C GLY A 134 29.82 11.64 -6.73
N PHE A 135 29.32 11.48 -5.51
CA PHE A 135 28.48 12.45 -4.83
C PHE A 135 28.91 12.62 -3.37
N SER A 136 28.51 13.74 -2.78
CA SER A 136 28.76 14.08 -1.37
C SER A 136 27.45 14.17 -0.59
N PHE A 137 27.50 13.81 0.69
CA PHE A 137 26.42 14.05 1.65
C PHE A 137 26.63 15.42 2.31
N GLN A 138 25.66 16.32 2.17
CA GLN A 138 25.77 17.71 2.65
C GLN A 138 25.19 17.89 4.06
N GLY A 139 24.27 17.02 4.47
CA GLY A 139 23.60 17.08 5.77
C GLY A 139 22.11 16.74 5.64
N LEU A 140 21.38 17.00 6.72
CA LEU A 140 19.92 16.85 6.76
C LEU A 140 19.25 18.21 6.63
N ALA A 141 18.09 18.23 5.98
CA ALA A 141 17.14 19.35 6.03
C ALA A 141 15.81 18.84 6.56
N GLY A 142 15.22 19.57 7.50
CA GLY A 142 13.89 19.30 8.06
C GLY A 142 12.90 20.41 7.70
N MET A 143 12.01 20.73 8.65
CA MET A 143 11.10 21.88 8.50
C MET A 143 11.86 23.21 8.45
N ASN A 144 11.37 24.14 7.62
CA ASN A 144 11.96 25.47 7.49
C ASN A 144 11.85 26.29 8.79
N ALA A 145 10.85 25.99 9.62
CA ALA A 145 10.65 26.55 10.96
C ALA A 145 9.75 25.61 11.77
N THR A 146 9.65 25.83 13.08
CA THR A 146 8.65 25.14 13.93
C THR A 146 7.24 25.65 13.60
N PRO A 147 6.27 24.77 13.30
CA PRO A 147 4.88 25.16 13.08
C PRO A 147 4.26 25.91 14.27
N SER A 148 3.37 26.86 13.99
CA SER A 148 2.64 27.62 15.00
C SER A 148 1.25 28.02 14.50
N ALA A 149 0.40 28.56 15.37
CA ALA A 149 -0.92 29.05 14.93
C ALA A 149 -0.84 30.19 13.88
N SER A 150 0.23 30.99 13.91
CA SER A 150 0.47 32.06 12.93
C SER A 150 1.22 31.59 11.68
N ASN A 151 1.90 30.45 11.75
CA ASN A 151 2.55 29.79 10.61
C ASN A 151 2.34 28.27 10.68
N PRO A 152 1.12 27.79 10.35
CA PRO A 152 0.76 26.39 10.53
C PRO A 152 1.39 25.46 9.49
N ASN A 153 1.99 25.99 8.42
CA ASN A 153 2.72 25.22 7.42
C ASN A 153 4.00 25.98 6.99
N PRO A 154 5.10 25.87 7.78
CA PRO A 154 6.35 26.55 7.47
C PRO A 154 7.06 25.98 6.24
N GLY A 155 6.61 24.85 5.71
CA GLY A 155 7.21 24.14 4.58
C GLY A 155 8.46 23.35 4.93
N PHE A 156 8.79 22.42 4.05
CA PHE A 156 9.97 21.57 4.06
C PHE A 156 10.14 20.99 2.64
N TYR A 157 11.13 20.13 2.43
CA TYR A 157 11.24 19.34 1.20
C TYR A 157 10.13 18.29 1.16
N ASP A 158 9.02 18.64 0.50
CA ASP A 158 7.77 17.86 0.53
C ASP A 158 7.31 17.37 -0.84
N THR A 159 7.83 17.91 -1.95
CA THR A 159 7.28 17.62 -3.28
C THR A 159 8.27 16.83 -4.12
N VAL A 160 8.07 15.51 -4.22
CA VAL A 160 8.87 14.61 -5.05
C VAL A 160 8.36 14.66 -6.50
N SER A 161 9.26 14.87 -7.46
CA SER A 161 8.92 14.89 -8.90
C SER A 161 9.35 13.60 -9.58
N TYR A 162 8.39 12.84 -10.11
CA TYR A 162 8.64 11.54 -10.73
C TYR A 162 7.71 11.29 -11.92
N LYS A 163 8.25 10.93 -13.09
CA LYS A 163 7.47 10.67 -14.33
C LYS A 163 6.40 11.76 -14.64
N ASN A 164 6.77 13.04 -14.48
CA ASN A 164 5.90 14.22 -14.64
C ASN A 164 4.75 14.35 -13.60
N LEU A 165 4.80 13.58 -12.51
CA LEU A 165 3.88 13.68 -11.38
C LEU A 165 4.56 14.39 -10.21
N SER A 166 3.78 15.16 -9.46
CA SER A 166 4.20 15.86 -8.24
C SER A 166 3.59 15.16 -7.03
N MET A 167 4.41 14.42 -6.30
CA MET A 167 3.98 13.63 -5.15
C MET A 167 4.32 14.38 -3.87
N VAL A 168 3.28 14.88 -3.20
CA VAL A 168 3.41 15.71 -1.99
C VAL A 168 3.36 14.82 -0.75
N LYS A 169 4.37 14.95 0.11
CA LYS A 169 4.46 14.29 1.41
C LYS A 169 3.33 14.75 2.32
N TYR A 170 2.77 13.81 3.09
CA TYR A 170 1.74 14.14 4.07
C TYR A 170 2.27 15.12 5.13
N TYR A 171 1.44 16.09 5.47
CA TYR A 171 1.68 17.05 6.54
C TYR A 171 0.36 17.45 7.18
N ALA A 172 0.27 17.32 8.49
CA ALA A 172 -0.80 17.90 9.29
C ALA A 172 -0.24 18.52 10.58
N TYR A 173 -0.78 19.67 10.95
CA TYR A 173 -0.47 20.35 12.20
C TYR A 173 -1.76 20.61 12.98
N ASN A 174 -1.84 20.07 14.18
CA ASN A 174 -2.96 20.29 15.09
C ASN A 174 -2.64 21.48 15.99
N ALA A 175 -3.22 22.65 15.67
CA ALA A 175 -2.95 23.90 16.41
C ALA A 175 -3.37 23.86 17.88
N SER A 176 -4.32 22.99 18.26
CA SER A 176 -4.80 22.87 19.64
C SER A 176 -3.86 22.04 20.53
N THR A 177 -3.16 21.07 19.95
CA THR A 177 -2.26 20.16 20.69
C THR A 177 -0.78 20.40 20.41
N GLY A 178 -0.46 21.13 19.33
CA GLY A 178 0.90 21.30 18.83
C GLY A 178 1.44 20.08 18.08
N VAL A 179 0.66 19.00 17.95
CA VAL A 179 1.10 17.75 17.29
C VAL A 179 1.32 17.99 15.81
N ILE A 180 2.46 17.53 15.31
CA ILE A 180 2.82 17.53 13.89
C ILE A 180 2.86 16.08 13.41
N SER A 181 2.10 15.80 12.36
CA SER A 181 2.09 14.50 11.67
C SER A 181 2.74 14.67 10.31
N ALA A 182 4.04 14.42 10.24
CA ALA A 182 4.85 14.49 9.03
C ALA A 182 6.18 13.76 9.26
N ASP A 183 6.84 13.39 8.17
CA ASP A 183 8.27 13.06 8.19
C ASP A 183 9.03 14.12 7.37
N PRO A 184 9.49 15.22 7.97
CA PRO A 184 10.02 16.37 7.23
C PRO A 184 11.46 16.18 6.76
N ASP A 185 12.20 15.26 7.37
CA ASP A 185 13.65 15.16 7.20
C ASP A 185 14.01 14.54 5.86
N VAL A 186 14.98 15.15 5.19
CA VAL A 186 15.61 14.64 3.97
C VAL A 186 17.12 14.80 4.03
N GLY A 187 17.86 13.82 3.51
CA GLY A 187 19.30 13.94 3.37
C GLY A 187 19.69 14.60 2.05
N LEU A 188 20.37 15.73 2.16
CA LEU A 188 20.82 16.53 1.03
C LEU A 188 22.11 15.97 0.45
N THR A 189 22.14 15.80 -0.86
CA THR A 189 23.31 15.31 -1.60
C THR A 189 23.67 16.23 -2.76
N GLN A 190 24.94 16.20 -3.16
CA GLN A 190 25.44 16.95 -4.31
C GLN A 190 26.31 16.06 -5.18
N ILE A 191 26.05 16.04 -6.50
CA ILE A 191 26.92 15.36 -7.46
C ILE A 191 28.24 16.13 -7.56
N VAL A 192 29.35 15.43 -7.36
CA VAL A 192 30.71 15.96 -7.51
C VAL A 192 31.45 15.36 -8.72
N ASP A 193 30.99 14.21 -9.21
CA ASP A 193 31.47 13.54 -10.43
C ASP A 193 30.28 12.89 -11.15
N ALA A 194 29.77 13.58 -12.18
CA ALA A 194 28.63 13.13 -12.98
C ALA A 194 28.94 11.90 -13.85
N THR A 195 30.21 11.49 -13.97
CA THR A 195 30.56 10.23 -14.64
C THR A 195 30.29 9.00 -13.77
N LYS A 196 30.12 9.20 -12.46
CA LYS A 196 29.88 8.14 -11.46
C LYS A 196 28.50 8.22 -10.84
N ALA A 197 27.97 9.42 -10.59
CA ALA A 197 26.70 9.63 -9.91
C ALA A 197 25.66 10.29 -10.80
N GLN A 198 24.40 9.90 -10.60
CA GLN A 198 23.24 10.55 -11.21
C GLN A 198 22.11 10.71 -10.18
N ALA A 199 21.38 11.81 -10.30
CA ALA A 199 20.11 12.02 -9.61
C ALA A 199 18.98 11.50 -10.52
N LEU A 200 18.24 10.50 -10.05
CA LEU A 200 17.15 9.87 -10.80
C LEU A 200 15.78 10.51 -10.51
N VAL A 201 15.63 11.02 -9.29
CA VAL A 201 14.41 11.65 -8.80
C VAL A 201 14.81 12.88 -8.00
N THR A 202 14.01 13.93 -8.02
CA THR A 202 14.24 15.16 -7.27
C THR A 202 13.13 15.43 -6.27
N ILE A 203 13.44 16.19 -5.24
CA ILE A 203 12.48 16.72 -4.27
C ILE A 203 12.62 18.24 -4.18
N LYS A 204 11.51 18.93 -4.00
CA LYS A 204 11.42 20.39 -3.93
C LYS A 204 10.89 20.82 -2.56
N ASN A 205 11.48 21.89 -2.02
CA ASN A 205 10.95 22.60 -0.87
C ASN A 205 9.74 23.45 -1.27
N SER A 206 8.60 23.26 -0.60
CA SER A 206 7.34 23.93 -0.97
C SER A 206 7.39 25.45 -0.84
N GLN A 207 8.21 26.00 0.05
CA GLN A 207 8.26 27.44 0.31
C GLN A 207 9.43 28.12 -0.40
N SER A 208 10.65 27.60 -0.24
CA SER A 208 11.84 28.22 -0.86
C SER A 208 11.95 27.90 -2.35
N GLY A 209 11.27 26.85 -2.82
CA GLY A 209 11.40 26.35 -4.18
C GLY A 209 12.72 25.65 -4.48
N ALA A 210 13.63 25.54 -3.49
CA ALA A 210 14.90 24.86 -3.63
C ALA A 210 14.69 23.38 -4.00
N THR A 211 15.52 22.85 -4.88
CA THR A 211 15.48 21.45 -5.30
C THR A 211 16.70 20.70 -4.81
N ALA A 212 16.53 19.41 -4.54
CA ALA A 212 17.60 18.49 -4.15
C ALA A 212 17.38 17.12 -4.80
N PRO A 213 18.45 16.31 -4.98
CA PRO A 213 18.28 14.92 -5.36
C PRO A 213 17.51 14.15 -4.27
N TYR A 214 16.53 13.35 -4.70
CA TYR A 214 15.73 12.46 -3.85
C TYR A 214 16.18 11.00 -3.96
N VAL A 215 16.45 10.52 -5.18
CA VAL A 215 17.09 9.22 -5.41
C VAL A 215 18.38 9.43 -6.18
N MET A 216 19.49 9.03 -5.55
CA MET A 216 20.82 9.01 -6.14
C MET A 216 21.16 7.59 -6.57
N ARG A 217 21.87 7.46 -7.69
CA ARG A 217 22.50 6.20 -8.12
C ARG A 217 23.95 6.43 -8.48
N SER A 218 24.83 5.60 -7.93
CA SER A 218 26.23 5.49 -8.33
C SER A 218 26.65 4.03 -8.43
N GLY A 219 26.84 3.53 -9.65
CA GLY A 219 27.09 2.12 -9.90
C GLY A 219 26.01 1.23 -9.26
N ASN A 220 26.42 0.51 -8.20
CA ASN A 220 25.57 -0.41 -7.43
C ASN A 220 24.95 0.23 -6.16
N LEU A 221 25.36 1.45 -5.77
CA LEU A 221 24.80 2.17 -4.64
C LEU A 221 23.59 3.01 -5.07
N TRP A 222 22.50 2.84 -4.36
CA TRP A 222 21.31 3.69 -4.42
C TRP A 222 21.13 4.38 -3.08
N TYR A 223 20.82 5.66 -3.09
CA TYR A 223 20.50 6.41 -1.88
C TYR A 223 19.16 7.12 -2.06
N PHE A 224 18.22 6.80 -1.18
CA PHE A 224 16.95 7.50 -1.04
C PHE A 224 17.09 8.51 0.09
N ALA A 225 16.85 9.77 -0.20
CA ALA A 225 17.02 10.87 0.75
C ALA A 225 16.05 10.81 1.95
N ASP A 226 15.09 9.89 1.96
CA ASP A 226 13.91 9.87 2.82
C ASP A 226 13.45 8.43 3.10
N MET A 227 12.49 8.26 4.01
CA MET A 227 11.79 7.02 4.31
C MET A 227 10.44 6.98 3.56
N PRO A 228 10.33 6.31 2.40
CA PRO A 228 9.12 6.34 1.56
C PRO A 228 7.94 5.55 2.15
N PHE A 229 8.14 4.88 3.28
CA PHE A 229 7.12 4.10 4.00
C PHE A 229 6.39 4.91 5.07
N SER A 230 6.85 6.13 5.35
CA SER A 230 6.21 7.02 6.33
C SER A 230 5.11 7.86 5.67
N TYR A 231 3.91 7.80 6.25
CA TYR A 231 2.66 8.45 5.79
C TYR A 231 2.33 8.19 4.31
N ILE A 232 2.20 6.91 3.95
CA ILE A 232 1.91 6.51 2.57
C ILE A 232 0.50 6.95 2.12
N GLY A 233 0.36 7.20 0.82
CA GLY A 233 -0.91 7.51 0.19
C GLY A 233 -0.89 7.25 -1.31
N PRO A 234 -2.05 7.19 -1.97
CA PRO A 234 -2.15 6.84 -3.39
C PRO A 234 -1.57 7.91 -4.35
N THR A 235 -1.20 9.09 -3.84
CA THR A 235 -0.51 10.14 -4.59
C THR A 235 0.85 10.51 -3.98
N ASP A 236 1.33 9.70 -3.03
CA ASP A 236 2.57 9.95 -2.29
C ASP A 236 3.80 9.31 -2.98
N ARG A 237 5.00 9.76 -2.57
CA ARG A 237 6.29 9.27 -3.02
C ARG A 237 6.51 7.77 -2.80
N TYR A 238 5.71 7.11 -1.98
CA TYR A 238 5.64 5.65 -1.88
C TYR A 238 5.52 4.95 -3.25
N LEU A 239 4.83 5.53 -4.22
CA LEU A 239 4.74 4.96 -5.57
C LEU A 239 6.09 4.95 -6.31
N VAL A 240 7.00 5.87 -5.98
CA VAL A 240 8.34 5.94 -6.58
C VAL A 240 9.17 4.71 -6.21
N ILE A 241 9.20 4.31 -4.92
CA ILE A 241 9.94 3.11 -4.52
C ILE A 241 9.29 1.86 -5.12
N CYS A 242 7.95 1.80 -5.20
CA CYS A 242 7.26 0.69 -5.83
C CYS A 242 7.72 0.48 -7.28
N ASP A 243 7.86 1.55 -8.07
CA ASP A 243 8.35 1.44 -9.45
C ASP A 243 9.86 1.21 -9.56
N ILE A 244 10.68 1.90 -8.76
CA ILE A 244 12.15 1.82 -8.84
C ILE A 244 12.68 0.45 -8.40
N LEU A 245 11.94 -0.31 -7.59
CA LEU A 245 12.31 -1.69 -7.23
C LEU A 245 12.53 -2.58 -8.45
N HIS A 246 11.79 -2.38 -9.55
CA HIS A 246 12.03 -3.09 -10.81
C HIS A 246 13.43 -2.81 -11.39
N ASP A 247 13.95 -1.59 -11.23
CA ASP A 247 15.27 -1.19 -11.73
C ASP A 247 16.39 -1.66 -10.79
N ILE A 248 16.14 -1.61 -9.48
CA ILE A 248 17.06 -2.13 -8.44
C ILE A 248 17.27 -3.63 -8.62
N LEU A 249 16.17 -4.37 -8.82
CA LEU A 249 16.18 -5.84 -9.01
C LEU A 249 16.37 -6.27 -10.47
N LYS A 250 16.45 -5.31 -11.39
CA LYS A 250 16.70 -5.52 -12.84
C LYS A 250 15.70 -6.48 -13.49
N THR A 251 14.42 -6.36 -13.16
CA THR A 251 13.40 -7.32 -13.62
C THR A 251 12.92 -7.08 -15.05
N ASN A 252 13.21 -5.92 -15.64
CA ASN A 252 12.78 -5.52 -16.98
C ASN A 252 11.27 -5.74 -17.22
N ALA A 253 10.45 -5.55 -16.17
CA ALA A 253 9.01 -5.73 -16.27
C ALA A 253 8.42 -4.78 -17.33
N PRO A 254 7.54 -5.27 -18.22
CA PRO A 254 6.89 -4.42 -19.21
C PRO A 254 5.90 -3.47 -18.54
N VAL A 255 5.59 -2.37 -19.22
CA VAL A 255 4.49 -1.50 -18.79
C VAL A 255 3.18 -2.25 -19.01
N ASN A 256 2.39 -2.44 -17.94
CA ASN A 256 1.13 -3.17 -17.94
C ASN A 256 0.17 -2.67 -16.84
N HIS A 257 -0.62 -1.65 -17.16
CA HIS A 257 -1.58 -1.07 -16.22
C HIS A 257 -2.93 -1.78 -16.26
N ARG A 258 -3.39 -2.26 -15.10
CA ARG A 258 -4.62 -3.08 -14.99
C ARG A 258 -5.62 -2.51 -14.01
N ALA A 259 -6.90 -2.79 -14.19
CA ALA A 259 -7.95 -2.33 -13.29
C ALA A 259 -8.80 -3.47 -12.75
N LEU A 260 -9.27 -3.29 -11.52
CA LEU A 260 -10.10 -4.22 -10.77
C LEU A 260 -11.24 -3.47 -10.10
N VAL A 261 -12.38 -4.12 -9.95
CA VAL A 261 -13.52 -3.61 -9.20
C VAL A 261 -14.11 -4.71 -8.31
N ARG A 262 -14.41 -4.35 -7.07
CA ARG A 262 -15.14 -5.19 -6.10
C ARG A 262 -16.45 -4.53 -5.70
N LEU A 263 -17.53 -5.29 -5.65
CA LEU A 263 -18.76 -4.90 -4.96
C LEU A 263 -18.65 -5.40 -3.52
N GLU A 264 -18.77 -4.51 -2.54
CA GLU A 264 -18.43 -4.78 -1.13
C GLU A 264 -19.65 -4.70 -0.21
N ASP A 265 -19.51 -5.34 0.96
CA ASP A 265 -20.49 -5.46 2.04
C ASP A 265 -21.82 -6.04 1.56
N LEU A 266 -21.74 -7.17 0.85
CA LEU A 266 -22.94 -7.91 0.44
C LEU A 266 -23.39 -8.84 1.56
N ASP A 267 -24.50 -8.51 2.22
CA ASP A 267 -25.14 -9.32 3.25
C ASP A 267 -26.61 -9.66 2.92
N ALA A 268 -27.35 -10.18 3.90
CA ALA A 268 -28.75 -10.56 3.77
C ALA A 268 -29.69 -9.41 3.35
N TYR A 269 -29.33 -8.16 3.61
CA TYR A 269 -30.09 -6.95 3.26
C TYR A 269 -29.65 -6.32 1.94
N THR A 270 -28.69 -6.91 1.23
CA THR A 270 -28.27 -6.44 -0.09
C THR A 270 -29.47 -6.26 -1.03
N THR A 271 -29.69 -5.03 -1.47
CA THR A 271 -30.78 -4.69 -2.39
C THR A 271 -30.55 -5.30 -3.77
N THR A 272 -31.45 -6.20 -4.15
CA THR A 272 -31.37 -6.95 -5.41
C THR A 272 -31.35 -6.07 -6.65
N SER A 273 -32.13 -4.98 -6.67
CA SER A 273 -32.17 -4.05 -7.80
C SER A 273 -30.88 -3.24 -7.95
N SER A 274 -30.30 -2.79 -6.84
CA SER A 274 -28.97 -2.13 -6.79
C SER A 274 -27.90 -3.05 -7.36
N MET A 275 -27.85 -4.30 -6.89
CA MET A 275 -26.92 -5.32 -7.40
C MET A 275 -27.11 -5.64 -8.89
N GLN A 276 -28.36 -5.81 -9.33
CA GLN A 276 -28.65 -6.10 -10.73
C GLN A 276 -28.22 -4.94 -11.63
N LYS A 277 -28.42 -3.69 -11.20
CA LYS A 277 -28.05 -2.49 -11.94
C LYS A 277 -26.52 -2.38 -12.11
N LEU A 278 -25.75 -2.60 -11.04
CA LEU A 278 -24.29 -2.60 -11.07
C LEU A 278 -23.75 -3.75 -11.94
N THR A 279 -24.31 -4.96 -11.77
CA THR A 279 -23.96 -6.15 -12.56
C THR A 279 -24.18 -5.90 -14.06
N ASN A 280 -25.35 -5.38 -14.44
CA ASN A 280 -25.68 -5.09 -15.83
C ASN A 280 -24.70 -4.09 -16.45
N PHE A 281 -24.32 -3.05 -15.71
CA PHE A 281 -23.36 -2.08 -16.19
C PHE A 281 -21.99 -2.72 -16.43
N LEU A 282 -21.43 -3.43 -15.45
CA LEU A 282 -20.13 -4.09 -15.56
C LEU A 282 -20.12 -5.13 -16.68
N TYR A 283 -21.15 -5.96 -16.77
CA TYR A 283 -21.32 -6.95 -17.83
C TYR A 283 -21.41 -6.32 -19.21
N SER A 284 -22.16 -5.22 -19.38
CA SER A 284 -22.24 -4.49 -20.65
C SER A 284 -20.89 -3.93 -21.12
N LYS A 285 -19.98 -3.68 -20.16
CA LYS A 285 -18.60 -3.25 -20.41
C LYS A 285 -17.61 -4.41 -20.49
N LYS A 286 -18.08 -5.65 -20.30
CA LYS A 286 -17.25 -6.87 -20.22
C LYS A 286 -16.18 -6.78 -19.12
N ILE A 287 -16.51 -6.13 -18.01
CA ILE A 287 -15.62 -5.98 -16.86
C ILE A 287 -15.93 -7.11 -15.88
N PRO A 288 -15.01 -8.06 -15.67
CA PRO A 288 -15.13 -9.03 -14.58
C PRO A 288 -14.98 -8.32 -13.23
N PHE A 289 -15.64 -8.83 -12.20
CA PHE A 289 -15.66 -8.19 -10.89
C PHE A 289 -15.73 -9.21 -9.76
N THR A 290 -15.37 -8.76 -8.56
CA THR A 290 -15.47 -9.57 -7.34
C THR A 290 -16.59 -9.06 -6.44
N MET A 291 -17.06 -9.90 -5.54
CA MET A 291 -18.18 -9.64 -4.64
C MET A 291 -17.78 -10.04 -3.21
N ALA A 292 -17.41 -9.06 -2.39
CA ALA A 292 -17.10 -9.27 -0.97
C ALA A 292 -18.41 -9.51 -0.21
N THR A 293 -18.63 -10.77 0.19
CA THR A 293 -19.92 -11.26 0.68
C THR A 293 -19.79 -11.77 2.11
N ILE A 294 -20.72 -11.34 2.97
CA ILE A 294 -20.87 -11.73 4.37
C ILE A 294 -21.92 -12.85 4.41
N PRO A 295 -21.52 -14.10 4.72
CA PRO A 295 -22.43 -15.24 4.62
C PRO A 295 -23.42 -15.35 5.78
N LEU A 296 -23.12 -14.78 6.95
CA LEU A 296 -24.01 -14.77 8.11
C LEU A 296 -24.23 -13.33 8.58
N TYR A 297 -25.44 -12.83 8.42
CA TYR A 297 -25.82 -11.54 8.99
C TYR A 297 -26.21 -11.71 10.45
N THR A 298 -25.71 -10.85 11.32
CA THR A 298 -26.05 -10.78 12.75
C THR A 298 -26.32 -9.34 13.17
N ASP A 299 -27.41 -9.14 13.90
CA ASP A 299 -27.71 -7.95 14.71
C ASP A 299 -28.05 -8.44 16.13
N PRO A 300 -27.04 -8.80 16.94
CA PRO A 300 -27.24 -9.47 18.22
C PRO A 300 -27.92 -8.58 19.27
N ASN A 301 -27.87 -7.25 19.08
CA ASN A 301 -28.46 -6.27 20.00
C ASN A 301 -29.81 -5.72 19.47
N GLY A 302 -30.23 -6.10 18.26
CA GLY A 302 -31.43 -5.58 17.61
C GLY A 302 -31.34 -4.08 17.29
N TYR A 303 -30.15 -3.55 17.00
CA TYR A 303 -29.92 -2.14 16.69
C TYR A 303 -30.82 -1.65 15.55
N TYR A 304 -30.97 -2.45 14.49
CA TYR A 304 -31.86 -2.16 13.36
C TYR A 304 -33.21 -2.88 13.43
N ASN A 305 -33.39 -3.77 14.40
CA ASN A 305 -34.60 -4.58 14.56
C ASN A 305 -35.36 -4.33 15.88
N GLY A 306 -35.39 -3.06 16.33
CA GLY A 306 -36.23 -2.63 17.45
C GLY A 306 -35.89 -3.28 18.81
N GLY A 307 -34.62 -3.65 19.01
CA GLY A 307 -34.13 -4.34 20.20
C GLY A 307 -34.33 -5.86 20.18
N VAL A 308 -34.79 -6.44 19.06
CA VAL A 308 -34.92 -7.89 18.89
C VAL A 308 -33.68 -8.43 18.16
N PRO A 309 -32.91 -9.35 18.77
CA PRO A 309 -31.76 -9.95 18.12
C PRO A 309 -32.15 -10.66 16.82
N GLU A 310 -31.33 -10.50 15.78
CA GLU A 310 -31.55 -11.12 14.48
C GLU A 310 -30.30 -11.86 13.98
N THR A 311 -30.52 -12.99 13.32
CA THR A 311 -29.47 -13.77 12.67
C THR A 311 -30.06 -14.39 11.41
N ILE A 312 -29.45 -14.12 10.26
CA ILE A 312 -29.92 -14.60 8.95
C ILE A 312 -28.77 -15.35 8.29
N HIS A 313 -28.92 -16.68 8.21
CA HIS A 313 -27.99 -17.53 7.49
C HIS A 313 -28.11 -17.33 5.98
N LEU A 314 -27.04 -17.59 5.22
CA LEU A 314 -27.05 -17.45 3.77
C LEU A 314 -28.20 -18.24 3.13
N ALA A 315 -28.53 -19.41 3.68
CA ALA A 315 -29.64 -20.25 3.22
C ALA A 315 -31.01 -19.54 3.22
N GLN A 316 -31.21 -18.61 4.17
CA GLN A 316 -32.44 -17.84 4.36
C GLN A 316 -32.42 -16.50 3.60
N ALA A 317 -31.23 -15.99 3.26
CA ALA A 317 -31.02 -14.73 2.55
C ALA A 317 -31.40 -14.80 1.05
N THR A 318 -32.68 -15.00 0.75
CA THR A 318 -33.19 -15.22 -0.62
C THR A 318 -32.87 -14.07 -1.59
N GLY A 319 -32.91 -12.83 -1.11
CA GLY A 319 -32.52 -11.63 -1.88
C GLY A 319 -31.05 -11.68 -2.29
N LEU A 320 -30.16 -11.85 -1.31
CA LEU A 320 -28.72 -11.99 -1.56
C LEU A 320 -28.43 -13.15 -2.53
N LYS A 321 -29.02 -14.34 -2.30
CA LYS A 321 -28.83 -15.49 -3.19
C LYS A 321 -29.26 -15.20 -4.64
N SER A 322 -30.38 -14.51 -4.82
CA SER A 322 -30.84 -14.08 -6.15
C SER A 322 -29.82 -13.15 -6.82
N ALA A 323 -29.32 -12.15 -6.09
CA ALA A 323 -28.31 -11.21 -6.57
C ALA A 323 -26.98 -11.91 -6.93
N LEU A 324 -26.49 -12.80 -6.06
CA LEU A 324 -25.26 -13.58 -6.29
C LEU A 324 -25.39 -14.50 -7.51
N ASN A 325 -26.49 -15.26 -7.62
CA ASN A 325 -26.73 -16.14 -8.77
C ASN A 325 -26.74 -15.36 -10.08
N TYR A 326 -27.38 -14.19 -10.08
CA TYR A 326 -27.40 -13.32 -11.23
C TYR A 326 -25.99 -12.81 -11.56
N ALA A 327 -25.27 -12.26 -10.59
CA ALA A 327 -23.94 -11.69 -10.80
C ALA A 327 -22.90 -12.73 -11.23
N VAL A 328 -22.92 -13.93 -10.67
CA VAL A 328 -22.02 -15.04 -11.07
C VAL A 328 -22.21 -15.41 -12.53
N ALA A 329 -23.46 -15.46 -13.01
CA ALA A 329 -23.75 -15.72 -14.42
C ALA A 329 -23.28 -14.59 -15.37
N HIS A 330 -22.90 -13.42 -14.82
CA HIS A 330 -22.53 -12.21 -15.55
C HIS A 330 -21.11 -11.72 -15.22
N GLY A 331 -20.21 -12.62 -14.81
CA GLY A 331 -18.78 -12.33 -14.63
C GLY A 331 -18.37 -11.91 -13.21
N GLY A 332 -19.26 -12.05 -12.23
CA GLY A 332 -18.96 -11.86 -10.81
C GLY A 332 -18.33 -13.11 -10.17
N SER A 333 -17.38 -12.91 -9.25
CA SER A 333 -16.80 -13.97 -8.41
C SER A 333 -16.93 -13.65 -6.92
N ILE A 334 -17.23 -14.64 -6.09
CA ILE A 334 -17.50 -14.44 -4.65
C ILE A 334 -16.20 -14.46 -3.84
N VAL A 335 -15.94 -13.39 -3.09
CA VAL A 335 -14.89 -13.27 -2.10
C VAL A 335 -15.55 -13.32 -0.72
N MET A 336 -15.05 -14.17 0.17
CA MET A 336 -15.56 -14.20 1.55
C MET A 336 -15.07 -12.95 2.29
N HIS A 337 -16.00 -12.21 2.89
CA HIS A 337 -15.70 -10.96 3.58
C HIS A 337 -16.00 -11.07 5.07
N GLY A 338 -15.26 -11.94 5.75
CA GLY A 338 -15.59 -12.35 7.13
C GLY A 338 -16.59 -13.50 7.18
N TYR A 339 -16.79 -14.05 8.38
CA TYR A 339 -17.92 -14.95 8.66
C TYR A 339 -19.17 -14.12 8.97
N THR A 340 -19.05 -13.21 9.94
CA THR A 340 -20.12 -12.29 10.32
C THR A 340 -19.75 -10.82 10.14
N HIS A 341 -18.49 -10.52 9.81
CA HIS A 341 -18.01 -9.14 9.62
C HIS A 341 -18.28 -8.25 10.85
N GLN A 342 -18.11 -8.84 12.03
CA GLN A 342 -18.22 -8.18 13.33
C GLN A 342 -17.65 -9.12 14.40
N TYR A 343 -17.20 -8.59 15.53
CA TYR A 343 -16.55 -9.38 16.59
C TYR A 343 -17.52 -10.38 17.23
N ASP A 344 -18.46 -9.87 18.02
CA ASP A 344 -19.52 -10.61 18.72
C ASP A 344 -20.66 -9.62 19.08
N SER A 345 -21.42 -9.85 20.17
CA SER A 345 -22.43 -8.89 20.64
C SER A 345 -21.87 -7.58 21.22
N THR A 346 -20.55 -7.43 21.34
CA THR A 346 -19.87 -6.26 21.89
C THR A 346 -19.70 -5.18 20.83
N PRO A 347 -20.25 -3.97 21.02
CA PRO A 347 -20.02 -2.86 20.11
C PRO A 347 -18.53 -2.53 19.99
N ASN A 348 -18.00 -2.56 18.78
CA ASN A 348 -16.58 -2.42 18.51
C ASN A 348 -16.27 -1.19 17.65
N LEU A 349 -16.42 -0.01 18.27
CA LEU A 349 -16.51 1.34 17.69
C LEU A 349 -17.89 1.71 17.13
N GLN A 350 -18.66 0.75 16.62
CA GLN A 350 -20.02 1.02 16.13
C GLN A 350 -21.09 0.33 16.99
N ASN A 351 -21.78 -0.68 16.45
CA ASN A 351 -23.07 -1.16 16.93
C ASN A 351 -23.18 -2.68 17.04
N ALA A 352 -22.10 -3.43 16.80
CA ALA A 352 -22.06 -4.90 16.76
C ALA A 352 -22.91 -5.53 15.64
N VAL A 353 -23.29 -4.79 14.59
CA VAL A 353 -24.00 -5.35 13.45
C VAL A 353 -23.00 -5.80 12.38
N SER A 354 -23.30 -6.87 11.65
CA SER A 354 -22.55 -7.27 10.46
C SER A 354 -22.30 -6.10 9.51
N GLY A 355 -21.06 -5.97 9.02
CA GLY A 355 -20.66 -4.88 8.11
C GLY A 355 -20.13 -3.64 8.84
N SER A 356 -20.55 -3.41 10.09
CA SER A 356 -20.21 -2.19 10.84
C SER A 356 -18.91 -2.30 11.65
N ASP A 357 -18.53 -3.50 12.10
CA ASP A 357 -17.47 -3.68 13.09
C ASP A 357 -16.27 -4.50 12.57
N TYR A 358 -15.32 -4.78 13.45
CA TYR A 358 -14.11 -5.55 13.16
C TYR A 358 -14.27 -6.98 13.65
N GLU A 359 -14.03 -7.97 12.80
CA GLU A 359 -14.20 -9.38 13.17
C GLU A 359 -12.99 -9.96 13.93
N PHE A 360 -11.77 -9.57 13.55
CA PHE A 360 -10.52 -10.18 14.05
C PHE A 360 -9.67 -9.20 14.88
N TRP A 361 -10.27 -8.11 15.37
CA TRP A 361 -9.57 -7.07 16.12
C TRP A 361 -10.51 -6.34 17.07
N PHE A 362 -10.08 -6.10 18.31
CA PHE A 362 -10.84 -5.29 19.24
C PHE A 362 -10.39 -3.83 19.15
N ALA A 363 -11.06 -3.06 18.29
CA ALA A 363 -10.69 -1.71 17.91
C ALA A 363 -10.86 -0.70 19.05
N VAL A 364 -11.81 -0.90 19.96
CA VAL A 364 -12.00 -0.04 21.15
C VAL A 364 -10.73 0.03 22.02
N GLN A 365 -10.03 -1.09 22.19
CA GLN A 365 -8.79 -1.18 22.96
C GLN A 365 -7.53 -1.26 22.08
N ASN A 366 -7.70 -1.19 20.76
CA ASN A 366 -6.65 -1.32 19.76
C ASN A 366 -5.70 -2.52 20.01
N ARG A 367 -6.28 -3.71 20.15
CA ARG A 367 -5.56 -4.97 20.39
C ARG A 367 -6.26 -6.16 19.70
N PRO A 368 -5.61 -7.33 19.61
CA PRO A 368 -6.32 -8.57 19.27
C PRO A 368 -7.49 -8.85 20.22
N VAL A 369 -8.50 -9.55 19.73
CA VAL A 369 -9.65 -10.03 20.53
C VAL A 369 -9.21 -11.06 21.58
N ASP A 370 -10.04 -11.31 22.60
CA ASP A 370 -9.66 -12.18 23.73
C ASP A 370 -9.40 -13.64 23.33
N GLU A 371 -10.10 -14.12 22.31
CA GLU A 371 -10.00 -15.48 21.77
C GLU A 371 -8.88 -15.65 20.73
N ASP A 372 -8.15 -14.58 20.40
CA ASP A 372 -7.28 -14.53 19.23
C ASP A 372 -6.24 -15.65 19.23
N SER A 373 -6.32 -16.47 18.19
CA SER A 373 -5.39 -17.55 17.91
C SER A 373 -5.56 -17.98 16.46
N VAL A 374 -4.55 -18.65 15.90
CA VAL A 374 -4.65 -19.22 14.55
C VAL A 374 -5.85 -20.16 14.45
N GLN A 375 -6.02 -21.04 15.44
CA GLN A 375 -7.11 -22.01 15.48
C GLN A 375 -8.50 -21.35 15.54
N TRP A 376 -8.67 -20.32 16.37
CA TRP A 376 -9.95 -19.60 16.46
C TRP A 376 -10.29 -18.91 15.14
N ALA A 377 -9.31 -18.23 14.53
CA ALA A 377 -9.51 -17.57 13.24
C ALA A 377 -9.82 -18.57 12.10
N GLU A 378 -9.10 -19.70 12.04
CA GLU A 378 -9.40 -20.79 11.09
C GLU A 378 -10.82 -21.35 11.30
N GLY A 379 -11.27 -21.48 12.54
CA GLY A 379 -12.63 -21.89 12.86
C GLY A 379 -13.68 -20.96 12.26
N ARG A 380 -13.54 -19.65 12.46
CA ARG A 380 -14.45 -18.66 11.87
C ARG A 380 -14.43 -18.68 10.35
N MET A 381 -13.24 -18.79 9.73
CA MET A 381 -13.12 -18.91 8.27
C MET A 381 -13.79 -20.19 7.76
N ALA A 382 -13.64 -21.31 8.46
CA ALA A 382 -14.27 -22.59 8.12
C ALA A 382 -15.80 -22.51 8.21
N ASP A 383 -16.35 -21.86 9.24
CA ASP A 383 -17.80 -21.70 9.42
C ASP A 383 -18.42 -20.86 8.28
N GLY A 384 -17.80 -19.75 7.90
CA GLY A 384 -18.33 -18.98 6.78
C GLY A 384 -18.08 -19.64 5.41
N LEU A 385 -16.99 -20.39 5.22
CA LEU A 385 -16.83 -21.26 4.05
C LEU A 385 -17.93 -22.32 3.98
N LEU A 386 -18.37 -22.86 5.12
CA LEU A 386 -19.46 -23.83 5.20
C LEU A 386 -20.79 -23.21 4.74
N GLU A 387 -21.11 -21.99 5.17
CA GLU A 387 -22.29 -21.26 4.69
C GLU A 387 -22.33 -21.17 3.16
N PHE A 388 -21.21 -20.77 2.52
CA PHE A 388 -21.14 -20.71 1.06
C PHE A 388 -21.27 -22.08 0.39
N THR A 389 -20.49 -23.07 0.85
CA THR A 389 -20.41 -24.38 0.19
C THR A 389 -21.72 -25.17 0.28
N THR A 390 -22.41 -25.15 1.42
CA THR A 390 -23.72 -25.79 1.58
C THR A 390 -24.82 -25.13 0.73
N ASN A 391 -24.63 -23.86 0.37
CA ASN A 391 -25.52 -23.13 -0.53
C ASN A 391 -25.10 -23.22 -2.02
N GLY A 392 -24.07 -24.01 -2.34
CA GLY A 392 -23.61 -24.25 -3.70
C GLY A 392 -22.72 -23.15 -4.29
N TYR A 393 -22.21 -22.24 -3.46
CA TYR A 393 -21.30 -21.18 -3.89
C TYR A 393 -19.83 -21.57 -3.76
N LYS A 394 -19.02 -21.11 -4.71
CA LYS A 394 -17.56 -21.21 -4.67
C LYS A 394 -16.97 -19.86 -4.29
N VAL A 395 -16.18 -19.85 -3.22
CA VAL A 395 -15.36 -18.70 -2.81
C VAL A 395 -14.04 -18.72 -3.58
N VAL A 396 -13.62 -17.58 -4.12
CA VAL A 396 -12.37 -17.43 -4.89
C VAL A 396 -11.24 -16.77 -4.10
N GLY A 397 -11.54 -16.22 -2.93
CA GLY A 397 -10.55 -15.60 -2.05
C GLY A 397 -11.19 -14.96 -0.83
N TRP A 398 -10.36 -14.22 -0.09
CA TRP A 398 -10.72 -13.56 1.16
C TRP A 398 -10.51 -12.06 1.12
N ALA A 399 -11.39 -11.30 1.74
CA ALA A 399 -11.19 -9.88 2.07
C ALA A 399 -11.42 -9.71 3.57
N ALA A 400 -10.44 -9.20 4.30
CA ALA A 400 -10.57 -8.99 5.73
C ALA A 400 -11.62 -7.90 6.03
N PRO A 401 -12.61 -8.14 6.91
CA PRO A 401 -13.49 -7.09 7.42
C PRO A 401 -12.70 -5.88 7.91
N GLN A 402 -13.03 -4.70 7.39
CA GLN A 402 -12.37 -3.44 7.71
C GLN A 402 -10.83 -3.45 7.52
N TYR A 403 -10.31 -4.36 6.69
CA TYR A 403 -8.86 -4.54 6.41
C TYR A 403 -7.99 -4.89 7.61
N GLN A 404 -8.59 -5.25 8.75
CA GLN A 404 -7.88 -5.32 10.01
C GLN A 404 -7.99 -6.72 10.63
N MET A 405 -6.83 -7.36 10.74
CA MET A 405 -6.65 -8.67 11.34
C MET A 405 -5.50 -8.62 12.33
N SER A 406 -5.57 -9.46 13.37
CA SER A 406 -4.41 -9.75 14.21
C SER A 406 -3.32 -10.49 13.41
N PRO A 407 -2.08 -10.57 13.93
CA PRO A 407 -1.04 -11.42 13.34
C PRO A 407 -1.45 -12.90 13.23
N ALA A 408 -2.19 -13.42 14.24
CA ALA A 408 -2.66 -14.79 14.25
C ALA A 408 -3.73 -15.05 13.18
N ALA A 409 -4.70 -14.14 13.04
CA ALA A 409 -5.73 -14.22 12.02
C ALA A 409 -5.16 -14.02 10.60
N SER A 410 -4.15 -13.18 10.43
CA SER A 410 -3.43 -13.04 9.15
C SER A 410 -2.70 -14.33 8.75
N SER A 411 -2.11 -15.03 9.74
CA SER A 411 -1.47 -16.33 9.53
C SER A 411 -2.50 -17.43 9.18
N ALA A 412 -3.63 -17.47 9.89
CA ALA A 412 -4.76 -18.36 9.56
C ALA A 412 -5.29 -18.12 8.14
N THR A 413 -5.37 -16.85 7.73
CA THR A 413 -5.80 -16.46 6.38
C THR A 413 -4.88 -17.04 5.32
N ALA A 414 -3.57 -16.95 5.51
CA ALA A 414 -2.57 -17.50 4.58
C ALA A 414 -2.66 -19.03 4.44
N LEU A 415 -3.04 -19.74 5.52
CA LEU A 415 -3.26 -21.19 5.51
C LEU A 415 -4.57 -21.58 4.82
N THR A 416 -5.60 -20.73 4.91
CA THR A 416 -6.96 -21.05 4.46
C THR A 416 -7.22 -20.61 3.02
N PHE A 417 -6.75 -19.42 2.64
CA PHE A 417 -7.08 -18.79 1.36
C PHE A 417 -5.84 -18.62 0.49
N PRO A 418 -5.80 -19.24 -0.70
CA PRO A 418 -4.69 -19.08 -1.64
C PRO A 418 -4.51 -17.65 -2.18
N THR A 419 -5.52 -16.80 -2.04
CA THR A 419 -5.50 -15.41 -2.52
C THR A 419 -6.43 -14.55 -1.69
N THR A 420 -5.97 -13.35 -1.39
CA THR A 420 -6.69 -12.32 -0.65
C THR A 420 -6.83 -11.05 -1.49
N PHE A 421 -7.86 -10.25 -1.22
CA PHE A 421 -8.18 -8.97 -1.87
C PHE A 421 -8.25 -7.91 -0.78
N GLN A 422 -7.13 -7.27 -0.47
CA GLN A 422 -7.06 -6.42 0.71
C GLN A 422 -5.96 -5.37 0.64
N ARG A 423 -6.15 -4.36 1.48
CA ARG A 423 -5.07 -3.58 2.12
C ARG A 423 -4.79 -4.27 3.45
N ALA A 424 -3.55 -4.60 3.75
CA ALA A 424 -3.25 -5.38 4.95
C ALA A 424 -2.61 -4.50 6.03
N VAL A 425 -2.85 -4.85 7.29
CA VAL A 425 -2.16 -4.26 8.45
C VAL A 425 -1.12 -5.24 8.98
N TYR A 426 0.09 -4.75 9.20
CA TYR A 426 1.23 -5.53 9.65
C TYR A 426 1.68 -5.09 11.03
N TYR A 427 2.30 -6.01 11.78
CA TYR A 427 2.72 -5.81 13.17
C TYR A 427 4.16 -6.28 13.38
N THR A 428 4.83 -5.66 14.35
CA THR A 428 6.20 -6.00 14.77
C THR A 428 6.27 -7.11 15.82
N ALA A 429 5.11 -7.66 16.22
CA ALA A 429 4.99 -8.79 17.14
C ALA A 429 3.72 -9.60 16.83
N THR A 430 3.67 -10.84 17.30
CA THR A 430 2.51 -11.74 17.17
C THR A 430 1.36 -11.38 18.12
N ASN A 431 1.67 -10.83 19.29
CA ASN A 431 0.71 -10.25 20.22
C ASN A 431 1.13 -8.79 20.51
N PRO A 432 0.75 -7.84 19.64
CA PRO A 432 1.30 -6.49 19.66
C PRO A 432 0.80 -5.66 20.84
N GLN A 433 1.70 -4.90 21.47
CA GLN A 433 1.40 -3.88 22.48
C GLN A 433 1.60 -2.48 21.88
N LEU A 434 0.52 -1.93 21.33
CA LEU A 434 0.55 -0.69 20.54
C LEU A 434 0.35 0.56 21.41
N GLY A 435 1.02 1.65 21.05
CA GLY A 435 0.76 2.99 21.61
C GLY A 435 1.03 3.13 23.11
N THR A 436 1.82 2.23 23.70
CA THR A 436 2.12 2.25 25.13
C THR A 436 3.11 3.35 25.50
N GLY A 437 3.90 3.84 24.53
CA GLY A 437 5.01 4.78 24.76
C GLY A 437 6.18 4.17 25.55
N ALA A 438 6.11 2.89 25.91
CA ALA A 438 7.17 2.20 26.61
C ALA A 438 8.35 1.89 25.68
N ALA A 439 9.52 1.68 26.26
CA ALA A 439 10.67 1.16 25.52
C ALA A 439 10.31 -0.16 24.82
N ASN A 440 10.70 -0.30 23.54
CA ASN A 440 10.41 -1.45 22.70
C ASN A 440 8.90 -1.73 22.45
N GLN A 441 8.04 -0.71 22.54
CA GLN A 441 6.63 -0.85 22.12
C GLN A 441 6.53 -1.39 20.68
N ASP A 442 5.40 -2.05 20.39
CA ASP A 442 5.13 -2.56 19.06
C ASP A 442 4.48 -1.49 18.19
N PHE A 443 4.73 -1.61 16.90
CA PHE A 443 4.11 -0.81 15.85
C PHE A 443 3.17 -1.67 15.02
N SER A 444 2.17 -0.99 14.45
CA SER A 444 1.31 -1.48 13.37
C SER A 444 1.39 -0.53 12.17
N ALA A 445 1.33 -1.05 10.95
CA ALA A 445 1.21 -0.23 9.75
C ALA A 445 0.24 -0.84 8.74
N GLY A 446 -0.74 -0.05 8.30
CA GLY A 446 -1.53 -0.36 7.12
C GLY A 446 -0.73 -0.11 5.86
N GLN A 447 -0.75 -1.07 4.92
CA GLN A 447 -0.04 -0.96 3.67
C GLN A 447 -0.95 -1.34 2.50
N PHE A 448 -1.03 -0.45 1.51
CA PHE A 448 -1.63 -0.75 0.22
C PHE A 448 -0.52 -1.08 -0.81
N PHE A 449 -0.90 -1.79 -1.86
CA PHE A 449 0.03 -2.24 -2.90
C PHE A 449 -0.42 -1.74 -4.27
N PRO A 450 0.47 -1.17 -5.10
CA PRO A 450 0.14 -0.82 -6.46
C PRO A 450 0.16 -2.04 -7.41
N TYR A 451 0.63 -3.20 -6.97
CA TYR A 451 0.72 -4.43 -7.76
C TYR A 451 0.42 -5.66 -6.89
N ILE A 452 0.36 -6.83 -7.52
CA ILE A 452 0.15 -8.11 -6.83
C ILE A 452 1.36 -8.43 -5.95
N ILE A 453 1.10 -8.82 -4.70
CA ILE A 453 2.10 -9.41 -3.81
C ILE A 453 1.92 -10.93 -3.86
N ASN A 454 2.94 -11.66 -4.33
CA ASN A 454 2.87 -13.12 -4.42
C ASN A 454 2.98 -13.78 -3.04
N THR A 455 3.68 -13.14 -2.12
CA THR A 455 3.80 -13.58 -0.73
C THR A 455 4.12 -12.37 0.13
N ASP A 456 3.28 -12.01 1.10
CA ASP A 456 3.53 -10.96 2.09
C ASP A 456 4.27 -11.50 3.34
N TYR A 457 4.47 -10.65 4.34
CA TYR A 457 5.12 -11.01 5.62
C TYR A 457 4.44 -12.19 6.35
N TYR A 458 3.13 -12.37 6.19
CA TYR A 458 2.38 -13.48 6.79
C TYR A 458 2.20 -14.68 5.85
N GLY A 459 2.73 -14.61 4.62
CA GLY A 459 2.63 -15.68 3.62
C GLY A 459 1.44 -15.56 2.67
N GLN A 460 0.66 -14.49 2.75
CA GLN A 460 -0.52 -14.28 1.92
C GLN A 460 -0.14 -13.83 0.51
N ARG A 461 -0.89 -14.32 -0.48
CA ARG A 461 -0.95 -13.69 -1.81
C ARG A 461 -2.01 -12.60 -1.80
N ILE A 462 -1.66 -11.39 -2.22
CA ILE A 462 -2.54 -10.22 -2.19
C ILE A 462 -2.78 -9.70 -3.62
N ILE A 463 -4.04 -9.71 -4.03
CA ILE A 463 -4.55 -8.90 -5.14
C ILE A 463 -4.76 -7.47 -4.60
N PRO A 464 -4.17 -6.46 -5.26
CA PRO A 464 -4.12 -5.13 -4.70
C PRO A 464 -5.51 -4.51 -4.63
N GLU A 465 -5.71 -3.75 -3.57
CA GLU A 465 -6.76 -2.76 -3.45
C GLU A 465 -6.12 -1.46 -3.01
N ASN A 466 -6.14 -0.45 -3.87
CA ASN A 466 -5.23 0.69 -3.71
C ASN A 466 -5.86 2.04 -3.95
N LEU A 467 -7.12 2.11 -4.37
CA LEU A 467 -7.82 3.36 -4.59
C LEU A 467 -8.95 3.63 -3.59
N GLY A 468 -9.41 2.66 -2.80
CA GLY A 468 -10.56 2.82 -1.90
C GLY A 468 -11.91 2.77 -2.63
N SER A 469 -12.92 3.49 -2.13
CA SER A 469 -14.29 3.48 -2.68
C SER A 469 -14.92 4.85 -2.69
N VAL A 470 -15.95 5.06 -3.52
CA VAL A 470 -16.71 6.32 -3.45
C VAL A 470 -17.45 6.38 -2.12
N GLN A 471 -17.26 7.46 -1.36
CA GLN A 471 -17.89 7.69 -0.07
C GLN A 471 -18.65 9.02 -0.06
N TYR A 472 -19.79 9.03 0.62
CA TYR A 472 -20.66 10.18 0.79
C TYR A 472 -20.78 10.53 2.27
N ASN A 473 -20.73 11.82 2.60
CA ASN A 473 -21.06 12.27 3.95
C ASN A 473 -22.59 12.26 4.13
N ILE A 474 -23.06 11.24 4.84
CA ILE A 474 -24.46 11.06 5.24
C ILE A 474 -24.58 11.00 6.76
N CYS A 475 -23.75 11.75 7.49
CA CYS A 475 -23.69 11.74 8.96
C CYS A 475 -25.03 12.05 9.65
N ASN A 476 -25.95 12.68 8.93
CA ASN A 476 -27.31 12.98 9.37
C ASN A 476 -28.26 11.76 9.32
N ILE A 477 -27.89 10.71 8.58
CA ILE A 477 -28.62 9.44 8.45
C ILE A 477 -27.89 8.36 9.23
N ASP A 478 -26.58 8.23 9.01
CA ASP A 478 -25.70 7.29 9.70
C ASP A 478 -24.51 8.04 10.32
N PRO A 479 -24.41 8.13 11.66
CA PRO A 479 -23.36 8.88 12.33
C PRO A 479 -21.95 8.31 12.10
N PHE A 480 -21.82 7.10 11.55
CA PHE A 480 -20.52 6.49 11.22
C PHE A 480 -20.05 6.84 9.80
N SER A 481 -20.93 7.36 8.94
CA SER A 481 -20.66 7.68 7.54
C SER A 481 -20.45 9.19 7.31
N CYS A 482 -19.38 9.73 7.91
CA CYS A 482 -19.09 11.18 7.96
C CYS A 482 -18.07 11.69 6.92
N ILE A 483 -17.61 10.84 5.99
CA ILE A 483 -16.52 11.16 5.07
C ILE A 483 -17.01 11.32 3.63
N THR A 484 -16.35 12.21 2.88
CA THR A 484 -16.55 12.34 1.43
C THR A 484 -15.29 11.92 0.71
N TYR A 485 -15.41 10.97 -0.22
CA TYR A 485 -14.33 10.56 -1.08
C TYR A 485 -14.87 10.33 -2.49
N THR A 486 -14.62 11.29 -3.38
CA THR A 486 -15.33 11.40 -4.65
C THR A 486 -14.72 10.51 -5.73
N TRP A 487 -15.50 10.17 -6.75
CA TRP A 487 -14.98 9.42 -7.90
C TRP A 487 -13.85 10.17 -8.63
N GLN A 488 -13.86 11.51 -8.66
CA GLN A 488 -12.78 12.31 -9.25
C GLN A 488 -11.47 12.09 -8.51
N GLN A 489 -11.52 12.07 -7.17
CA GLN A 489 -10.33 11.82 -6.37
C GLN A 489 -9.78 10.40 -6.62
N ILE A 490 -10.65 9.40 -6.76
CA ILE A 490 -10.25 8.03 -7.08
C ILE A 490 -9.63 7.96 -8.49
N VAL A 491 -10.16 8.68 -9.49
CA VAL A 491 -9.55 8.81 -10.82
C VAL A 491 -8.19 9.52 -10.76
N THR A 492 -8.05 10.58 -9.96
CA THR A 492 -6.74 11.22 -9.71
C THR A 492 -5.76 10.22 -9.11
N ASN A 493 -6.18 9.43 -8.13
CA ASN A 493 -5.33 8.41 -7.52
C ASN A 493 -4.92 7.34 -8.54
N ALA A 494 -5.82 6.92 -9.43
CA ALA A 494 -5.50 6.04 -10.56
C ALA A 494 -4.51 6.67 -11.54
N GLN A 495 -4.59 7.98 -11.79
CA GLN A 495 -3.61 8.69 -12.63
C GLN A 495 -2.21 8.66 -12.01
N TYR A 496 -2.09 8.82 -10.69
CA TYR A 496 -0.80 8.68 -10.00
C TYR A 496 -0.31 7.24 -10.00
N GLY A 497 -1.21 6.26 -9.94
CA GLY A 497 -0.90 4.83 -10.08
C GLY A 497 -0.14 4.47 -11.36
N LEU A 498 -0.30 5.25 -12.46
CA LEU A 498 0.45 5.08 -13.71
C LEU A 498 1.97 5.32 -13.55
N ALA A 499 2.41 5.87 -12.40
CA ALA A 499 3.83 5.94 -12.06
C ALA A 499 4.47 4.55 -11.95
N VAL A 500 3.70 3.54 -11.54
CA VAL A 500 4.17 2.15 -11.35
C VAL A 500 3.88 1.37 -12.62
N ARG A 501 4.96 0.92 -13.29
CA ARG A 501 4.93 0.39 -14.66
C ARG A 501 3.94 -0.76 -14.85
N ASP A 502 3.76 -1.63 -13.87
CA ASP A 502 2.81 -2.74 -13.92
C ASP A 502 1.68 -2.59 -12.88
N GLY A 503 1.39 -1.34 -12.52
CA GLY A 503 0.45 -0.97 -11.47
C GLY A 503 -1.01 -1.30 -11.77
N PHE A 504 -1.80 -1.37 -10.70
CA PHE A 504 -3.23 -1.59 -10.70
C PHE A 504 -3.99 -0.32 -10.32
N ALA A 505 -5.18 -0.14 -10.90
CA ALA A 505 -6.23 0.73 -10.41
C ALA A 505 -7.34 -0.15 -9.83
N SER A 506 -7.32 -0.39 -8.53
CA SER A 506 -8.25 -1.29 -7.84
C SER A 506 -9.06 -0.55 -6.79
N PHE A 507 -10.37 -0.59 -6.95
CA PHE A 507 -11.33 0.09 -6.08
C PHE A 507 -12.49 -0.84 -5.73
N PHE A 508 -13.20 -0.51 -4.66
CA PHE A 508 -14.44 -1.18 -4.29
C PHE A 508 -15.62 -0.20 -4.30
N PHE A 509 -16.84 -0.72 -4.31
CA PHE A 509 -18.05 0.08 -4.31
C PHE A 509 -19.16 -0.64 -3.56
N HIS A 510 -19.81 0.05 -2.62
CA HIS A 510 -20.91 -0.52 -1.86
C HIS A 510 -22.23 -0.36 -2.62
N PRO A 511 -22.96 -1.46 -2.90
CA PRO A 511 -24.25 -1.36 -3.59
C PRO A 511 -25.31 -0.58 -2.84
N TYR A 512 -25.25 -0.52 -1.50
CA TYR A 512 -26.20 0.25 -0.70
C TYR A 512 -26.15 1.76 -1.00
N TRP A 513 -25.09 2.28 -1.64
CA TRP A 513 -25.10 3.68 -2.09
C TRP A 513 -26.17 3.98 -3.14
N LEU A 514 -26.73 2.95 -3.81
CA LEU A 514 -27.81 3.09 -4.78
C LEU A 514 -29.21 3.13 -4.15
N GLU A 515 -29.32 2.97 -2.83
CA GLU A 515 -30.62 3.01 -2.16
C GLU A 515 -31.34 4.34 -2.45
N PRO A 516 -32.58 4.30 -2.97
CA PRO A 516 -33.31 5.52 -3.36
C PRO A 516 -33.46 6.52 -2.21
N ASP A 517 -33.62 6.02 -0.98
CA ASP A 517 -33.84 6.83 0.22
C ASP A 517 -32.62 7.67 0.61
N LEU A 518 -31.43 7.31 0.11
CA LEU A 518 -30.22 8.12 0.32
C LEU A 518 -30.17 9.35 -0.61
N GLY A 519 -30.90 9.33 -1.74
CA GLY A 519 -30.94 10.46 -2.68
C GLY A 519 -29.60 10.81 -3.32
N LEU A 520 -28.66 9.85 -3.39
CA LEU A 520 -27.28 10.06 -3.84
C LEU A 520 -27.11 9.87 -5.36
N PRO A 521 -26.16 10.57 -6.01
CA PRO A 521 -25.80 10.35 -7.41
C PRO A 521 -24.96 9.08 -7.65
N ALA A 522 -25.01 8.11 -6.74
CA ALA A 522 -24.04 7.02 -6.63
C ALA A 522 -23.87 6.16 -7.87
N TYR A 523 -24.96 5.87 -8.59
CA TYR A 523 -24.85 5.13 -9.84
C TYR A 523 -24.13 5.92 -10.93
N GLN A 524 -24.41 7.23 -11.07
CA GLN A 524 -23.74 8.07 -12.05
C GLN A 524 -22.25 8.24 -11.71
N ASP A 525 -21.93 8.36 -10.42
CA ASP A 525 -20.55 8.45 -9.95
C ASP A 525 -19.78 7.15 -10.19
N PHE A 526 -20.40 5.98 -9.96
CA PHE A 526 -19.81 4.68 -10.30
C PHE A 526 -19.51 4.56 -11.81
N GLN A 527 -20.46 4.96 -12.66
CA GLN A 527 -20.26 4.96 -14.12
C GLN A 527 -19.13 5.90 -14.54
N SER A 528 -19.06 7.08 -13.90
CA SER A 528 -18.02 8.08 -14.16
C SER A 528 -16.65 7.60 -13.72
N LEU A 529 -16.56 6.91 -12.58
CA LEU A 529 -15.34 6.29 -12.08
C LEU A 529 -14.80 5.23 -13.05
N VAL A 530 -15.63 4.26 -13.42
CA VAL A 530 -15.24 3.19 -14.36
C VAL A 530 -14.82 3.77 -15.71
N THR A 531 -15.54 4.77 -16.21
CA THR A 531 -15.19 5.47 -17.45
C THR A 531 -13.87 6.24 -17.32
N GLY A 532 -13.65 6.94 -16.20
CA GLY A 532 -12.43 7.67 -15.91
C GLY A 532 -11.19 6.77 -15.88
N ILE A 533 -11.26 5.65 -15.16
CA ILE A 533 -10.18 4.65 -15.12
C ILE A 533 -9.93 4.06 -16.51
N THR A 534 -10.97 3.75 -17.28
CA THR A 534 -10.84 3.25 -18.66
C THR A 534 -10.13 4.27 -19.56
N ASN A 535 -10.47 5.55 -19.45
CA ASN A 535 -9.87 6.63 -20.25
C ASN A 535 -8.40 6.90 -19.91
N LEU A 536 -7.93 6.51 -18.73
CA LEU A 536 -6.51 6.53 -18.35
C LEU A 536 -5.70 5.41 -19.04
N GLY A 537 -6.37 4.47 -19.73
CA GLY A 537 -5.72 3.38 -20.47
C GLY A 537 -5.50 2.10 -19.67
N TYR A 538 -6.12 1.96 -18.50
CA TYR A 538 -6.10 0.72 -17.73
C TYR A 538 -6.88 -0.39 -18.43
N THR A 539 -6.36 -1.62 -18.36
CA THR A 539 -7.06 -2.82 -18.84
C THR A 539 -7.79 -3.51 -17.68
N TRP A 540 -9.12 -3.64 -17.76
CA TRP A 540 -9.90 -4.38 -16.78
C TRP A 540 -9.57 -5.88 -16.85
N VAL A 541 -9.23 -6.49 -15.71
CA VAL A 541 -8.84 -7.90 -15.62
C VAL A 541 -9.65 -8.63 -14.55
N ASP A 542 -9.69 -9.95 -14.64
CA ASP A 542 -10.29 -10.79 -13.61
C ASP A 542 -9.29 -10.99 -12.46
N GLY A 543 -9.64 -10.53 -11.26
CA GLY A 543 -8.79 -10.63 -10.07
C GLY A 543 -8.47 -12.06 -9.65
N THR A 544 -9.23 -13.06 -10.10
CA THR A 544 -8.96 -14.49 -9.83
C THR A 544 -7.88 -15.08 -10.73
N THR A 545 -7.57 -14.43 -11.86
CA THR A 545 -6.59 -14.90 -12.84
C THR A 545 -5.45 -13.90 -13.10
N ALA A 546 -5.54 -12.69 -12.54
CA ALA A 546 -4.52 -11.67 -12.66
C ALA A 546 -3.16 -12.14 -12.10
N LYS A 547 -2.09 -11.83 -12.83
CA LYS A 547 -0.70 -12.20 -12.52
C LYS A 547 0.22 -10.99 -12.54
#